data_AF-A0A655JSH1-F1
#
_entry.id   AF-A0A655JSH1-F1
#
_cell.length_a   1.000
_cell.length_b   1.000
_cell.length_c   1.000
_cell.angle_alpha   90.00
_cell.angle_beta   90.00
_cell.angle_gamma   90.00
#
_symmetry.space_group_name_H-M   'P 1'
#
loop_
_entity.id
_entity.type
_entity.pdbx_description
1 polymer ?
#
loop_
_entity_poly.entity_id
_entity_poly.type
_entity_poly.pdbx_seq_one_letter_code
_entity_poly.pdbx_strand_id
1 'polypeptide(L)'
;MHEVAAREQRSDGPMRLDAQGRLQRYEEAFADYDAPFAFVDLDAMWGNADQLLARAGDKPIRVASKSLRCRPLQREILDASERFDGLLTFTLTETLWLAGQGFSNLLLAYPPTDRAALRALGDG
;
A
#
# COMPACT_ATOMS: atom_id res chain seq x y z
N MET A 1 6.61 -21.23 -3.91
CA MET A 1 7.88 -20.90 -4.60
C MET A 1 7.60 -19.67 -5.46
N HIS A 2 7.62 -18.47 -4.86
CA HIS A 2 7.49 -17.21 -5.59
C HIS A 2 8.91 -16.67 -5.69
N GLU A 3 9.45 -16.72 -6.90
CA GLU A 3 10.80 -16.29 -7.21
C GLU A 3 10.86 -14.77 -7.10
N VAL A 4 11.54 -14.27 -6.07
CA VAL A 4 11.84 -12.85 -5.93
C VAL A 4 12.91 -12.53 -6.98
N ALA A 5 12.45 -12.14 -8.17
CA ALA A 5 13.32 -11.67 -9.22
C ALA A 5 14.18 -10.52 -8.69
N ALA A 6 15.49 -10.66 -8.84
CA ALA A 6 16.49 -9.69 -8.46
C ALA A 6 16.16 -8.31 -9.05
N ARG A 7 16.21 -7.29 -8.19
CA ARG A 7 15.85 -5.90 -8.50
C ARG A 7 16.91 -5.28 -9.40
N GLU A 8 16.70 -5.30 -10.71
CA GLU A 8 17.52 -4.53 -11.66
C GLU A 8 17.24 -3.02 -11.57
N GLN A 9 18.24 -2.25 -11.99
CA GLN A 9 18.46 -0.84 -11.71
C GLN A 9 17.25 0.03 -12.09
N ARG A 10 16.67 0.68 -11.08
CA ARG A 10 15.52 1.58 -11.21
C ARG A 10 15.99 2.95 -11.71
N SER A 11 15.29 3.47 -12.72
CA SER A 11 15.50 4.79 -13.30
C SER A 11 15.49 5.88 -12.22
N ASP A 12 16.66 6.47 -11.97
CA ASP A 12 16.88 7.58 -11.03
C ASP A 12 16.50 8.89 -11.71
N GLY A 13 15.22 9.26 -11.62
CA GLY A 13 14.73 10.54 -12.14
C GLY A 13 13.29 10.83 -11.74
N PRO A 14 12.92 12.11 -11.53
CA PRO A 14 11.54 12.46 -11.23
C PRO A 14 10.65 12.02 -12.41
N MET A 15 9.75 11.07 -12.15
CA MET A 15 8.80 10.57 -13.15
C MET A 15 7.93 11.74 -13.64
N ARG A 16 8.30 12.31 -14.78
CA ARG A 16 7.53 13.35 -15.44
C ARG A 16 6.19 12.74 -15.82
N LEU A 17 5.09 13.41 -15.46
CA LEU A 17 3.72 12.94 -15.71
C LEU A 17 3.40 12.98 -17.22
N ASP A 18 3.98 12.07 -17.99
CA ASP A 18 3.51 11.76 -19.33
C ASP A 18 2.25 10.90 -19.20
N ALA A 19 1.10 11.56 -19.13
CA ALA A 19 -0.18 10.87 -19.04
C ALA A 19 -0.48 10.06 -20.32
N GLN A 20 -0.04 10.54 -21.48
CA GLN A 20 -0.33 9.92 -22.77
C GLN A 20 0.54 8.68 -22.99
N GLY A 21 1.84 8.77 -22.76
CA GLY A 21 2.73 7.60 -22.85
C GLY A 21 2.37 6.51 -21.85
N ARG A 22 1.93 6.87 -20.64
CA ARG A 22 1.43 5.88 -19.66
C ARG A 22 0.15 5.20 -20.12
N LEU A 23 -0.81 5.96 -20.64
CA LEU A 23 -2.05 5.39 -21.18
C LEU A 23 -1.75 4.39 -22.30
N GLN A 24 -0.91 4.79 -23.26
CA GLN A 24 -0.51 3.91 -24.37
C GLN A 24 0.14 2.62 -23.86
N ARG A 25 1.10 2.72 -22.92
CA ARG A 25 1.74 1.54 -22.31
C ARG A 25 0.70 0.60 -21.69
N TYR A 26 -0.30 1.14 -21.02
CA TYR A 26 -1.35 0.33 -20.39
C TYR A 26 -2.28 -0.32 -21.43
N GLU A 27 -2.69 0.42 -22.46
CA GLU A 27 -3.51 -0.12 -23.56
C GLU A 27 -2.81 -1.29 -24.25
N GLU A 28 -1.50 -1.17 -24.51
CA GLU A 28 -0.68 -2.24 -25.08
C GLU A 28 -0.56 -3.43 -24.12
N ALA A 29 -0.29 -3.19 -22.83
CA ALA A 29 -0.13 -4.24 -21.83
C ALA A 29 -1.41 -5.06 -21.57
N PHE A 30 -2.58 -4.43 -21.77
CA PHE A 30 -3.87 -5.06 -21.52
C PHE A 30 -4.68 -5.33 -22.80
N ALA A 31 -4.05 -5.30 -23.98
CA ALA A 31 -4.73 -5.47 -25.27
C ALA A 31 -5.55 -6.78 -25.37
N ASP A 32 -5.11 -7.82 -24.66
CA ASP A 32 -5.73 -9.15 -24.65
C ASP A 32 -6.66 -9.40 -23.44
N TYR A 33 -6.99 -8.37 -22.64
CA TYR A 33 -7.85 -8.51 -21.46
C TYR A 33 -9.19 -7.80 -21.63
N ASP A 34 -10.27 -8.54 -21.37
CA ASP A 34 -11.62 -7.97 -21.34
C ASP A 34 -11.89 -7.18 -20.06
N ALA A 35 -12.46 -5.98 -20.21
CA ALA A 35 -12.90 -5.14 -19.10
C ALA A 35 -14.22 -5.66 -18.47
N PRO A 36 -14.51 -5.37 -17.17
CA PRO A 36 -13.76 -4.48 -16.28
C PRO A 36 -12.69 -5.19 -15.45
N PHE A 37 -11.51 -4.59 -15.38
CA PHE A 37 -10.46 -4.94 -14.42
C PHE A 37 -9.84 -3.67 -13.83
N ALA A 38 -9.07 -3.85 -12.77
CA ALA A 38 -8.24 -2.80 -12.18
C ALA A 38 -6.81 -3.34 -12.06
N PHE A 39 -5.84 -2.46 -12.21
CA PHE A 39 -4.43 -2.78 -12.07
C PHE A 39 -3.69 -1.71 -11.26
N VAL A 40 -2.49 -2.05 -10.82
CA VAL A 40 -1.58 -1.13 -10.15
C VAL A 40 -0.30 -1.08 -10.96
N ASP A 41 0.10 0.11 -11.40
CA ASP A 41 1.44 0.34 -11.93
C ASP A 41 2.44 0.29 -10.77
N LEU A 42 3.20 -0.80 -10.69
CA LEU A 42 4.19 -1.00 -9.63
C LEU A 42 5.40 -0.07 -9.76
N ASP A 43 5.77 0.36 -10.97
CA ASP A 43 6.87 1.32 -11.17
C ASP A 43 6.47 2.67 -10.58
N ALA A 44 5.25 3.13 -10.88
CA ALA A 44 4.70 4.35 -10.30
C ALA A 44 4.49 4.24 -8.78
N MET A 45 4.01 3.09 -8.29
CA MET A 45 3.82 2.84 -6.86
C MET A 45 5.14 2.96 -6.10
N TRP A 46 6.21 2.31 -6.57
CA TRP A 46 7.51 2.36 -5.91
C TRP A 46 8.18 3.73 -6.04
N GLY A 47 8.06 4.40 -7.19
CA GLY A 47 8.51 5.78 -7.33
C GLY A 47 7.82 6.74 -6.36
N ASN A 48 6.54 6.53 -6.05
CA ASN A 48 5.83 7.29 -5.01
C ASN A 48 6.35 6.96 -3.61
N ALA A 49 6.64 5.69 -3.32
CA ALA A 49 7.20 5.27 -2.03
C ALA A 49 8.58 5.91 -1.79
N ASP A 50 9.47 5.91 -2.79
CA ASP A 50 10.78 6.53 -2.71
C ASP A 50 10.69 8.04 -2.47
N GLN A 51 9.76 8.72 -3.16
CA GLN A 51 9.51 10.13 -2.93
C GLN A 51 8.93 10.43 -1.54
N LEU A 52 8.05 9.58 -1.01
CA LEU A 52 7.53 9.72 0.35
C LEU A 52 8.65 9.55 1.36
N LEU A 53 9.52 8.56 1.16
CA LEU A 53 10.70 8.36 2.00
C LEU A 53 11.63 9.59 1.93
N ALA A 54 11.98 10.07 0.75
CA ALA A 54 12.82 11.25 0.60
C ALA A 54 12.25 12.48 1.33
N ARG A 55 10.93 12.72 1.22
CA ARG A 55 10.25 13.86 1.87
C ARG A 55 10.11 13.70 3.39
N ALA A 56 9.94 12.48 3.88
CA ALA A 56 9.79 12.22 5.30
C ALA A 56 11.11 12.38 6.09
N GLY A 57 12.26 12.32 5.41
CA GLY A 57 13.56 12.30 6.08
C GLY A 57 13.62 11.13 7.06
N ASP A 58 13.97 11.41 8.32
CA ASP A 58 14.05 10.40 9.38
C ASP A 58 12.72 10.11 10.07
N LYS A 59 11.65 10.82 9.70
CA LYS A 59 10.33 10.61 10.32
C LYS A 59 9.70 9.31 9.79
N PRO A 60 9.26 8.38 10.66
CA PRO A 60 8.57 7.17 10.20
C PRO A 60 7.22 7.50 9.55
N ILE A 61 6.84 6.68 8.57
CA ILE A 61 5.62 6.82 7.78
C ILE A 61 4.67 5.66 8.14
N ARG A 62 3.44 6.00 8.53
CA ARG A 62 2.35 5.02 8.63
C ARG A 62 1.58 4.96 7.32
N VAL A 63 1.46 3.78 6.75
CA VAL A 63 0.76 3.59 5.48
C VAL A 63 -0.75 3.58 5.71
N ALA A 64 -1.48 4.46 5.03
CA ALA A 64 -2.94 4.53 5.17
C ALA A 64 -3.62 3.35 4.46
N SER A 65 -4.31 2.49 5.21
CA SER A 65 -4.94 1.27 4.66
C SER A 65 -6.18 1.57 3.80
N LYS A 66 -6.90 2.65 4.10
CA LYS A 66 -8.20 3.01 3.52
C LYS A 66 -8.22 3.03 1.99
N SER A 67 -7.18 3.60 1.38
CA SER A 67 -7.10 3.79 -0.07
C SER A 67 -6.39 2.64 -0.79
N LEU A 68 -5.59 1.84 -0.07
CA LEU A 68 -4.90 0.69 -0.66
C LEU A 68 -5.79 -0.55 -0.66
N ARG A 69 -6.39 -0.91 0.48
CA ARG A 69 -7.23 -2.11 0.71
C ARG A 69 -6.73 -3.42 0.06
N CYS A 70 -5.44 -3.51 -0.24
CA CYS A 70 -4.78 -4.66 -0.84
C CYS A 70 -3.71 -5.14 0.15
N ARG A 71 -4.01 -6.24 0.87
CA ARG A 71 -3.11 -6.78 1.91
C ARG A 71 -1.72 -7.13 1.37
N PRO A 72 -1.56 -7.79 0.21
CA PRO A 72 -0.22 -8.06 -0.33
C PRO A 72 0.58 -6.78 -0.54
N LEU A 73 -0.01 -5.74 -1.16
CA LEU A 73 0.68 -4.46 -1.36
C LEU A 73 1.02 -3.77 -0.03
N GLN A 74 0.12 -3.83 0.96
CA GLN A 74 0.43 -3.28 2.29
C GLN A 74 1.63 -4.00 2.91
N ARG A 75 1.72 -5.34 2.78
CA ARG A 75 2.86 -6.11 3.28
C ARG A 75 4.15 -5.72 2.56
N GLU A 76 4.13 -5.69 1.23
CA GLU A 76 5.28 -5.31 0.41
C GLU A 76 5.80 -3.91 0.76
N ILE A 77 4.91 -2.93 1.01
CA ILE A 77 5.33 -1.58 1.40
C ILE A 77 6.03 -1.59 2.77
N LEU A 78 5.47 -2.31 3.76
CA LEU A 78 6.07 -2.41 5.09
C LEU A 78 7.43 -3.14 5.05
N ASP A 79 7.55 -4.17 4.22
CA ASP A 79 8.78 -4.96 4.07
C ASP A 79 9.84 -4.22 3.24
N ALA A 80 9.44 -3.24 2.42
CA ALA A 80 10.35 -2.48 1.58
C ALA A 80 11.26 -1.52 2.36
N SER A 81 10.85 -1.07 3.55
CA SER A 81 11.66 -0.22 4.42
C SER A 81 11.15 -0.22 5.84
N GLU A 82 12.05 -0.34 6.83
CA GLU A 82 11.73 -0.18 8.26
C GLU A 82 11.09 1.18 8.61
N ARG A 83 11.25 2.18 7.72
CA ARG A 83 10.65 3.51 7.89
C ARG A 83 9.18 3.57 7.48
N PHE A 84 8.67 2.58 6.75
CA PHE A 84 7.23 2.35 6.64
C PHE A 84 6.78 1.58 7.88
N ASP A 85 6.65 2.30 8.99
CA ASP A 85 6.46 1.72 10.30
C ASP A 85 4.97 1.63 10.68
N GLY A 86 4.32 0.59 10.14
CA GLY A 86 2.95 0.22 10.48
C GLY A 86 1.88 0.92 9.66
N LEU A 87 0.61 0.66 10.02
CA LEU A 87 -0.55 1.09 9.25
C LEU A 87 -1.37 2.15 10.00
N LEU A 88 -1.86 3.14 9.26
CA LEU A 88 -2.94 4.02 9.68
C LEU A 88 -4.26 3.44 9.16
N THR A 89 -5.02 2.81 10.05
CA THR A 89 -6.25 2.07 9.77
C THR A 89 -7.49 2.96 9.87
N PHE A 90 -8.57 2.62 9.16
CA PHE A 90 -9.75 3.49 9.03
C PHE A 90 -10.89 3.16 10.00
N THR A 91 -11.23 1.88 10.16
CA THR A 91 -12.29 1.43 11.08
C THR A 91 -11.76 0.39 12.06
N LEU A 92 -12.33 0.32 13.27
CA LEU A 92 -11.89 -0.67 14.26
C LEU A 92 -12.05 -2.12 13.76
N THR A 93 -13.11 -2.42 13.02
CA THR A 93 -13.30 -3.73 12.39
C THR A 93 -12.17 -4.08 11.42
N GLU A 94 -11.74 -3.13 10.59
CA GLU A 94 -10.58 -3.30 9.70
C GLU A 94 -9.29 -3.47 10.51
N THR A 95 -9.08 -2.67 11.55
CA THR A 95 -7.92 -2.75 12.43
C THR A 95 -7.78 -4.15 13.05
N LEU A 96 -8.86 -4.66 13.66
CA LEU A 96 -8.89 -5.99 14.27
C LEU A 96 -8.67 -7.09 13.23
N TRP A 97 -9.27 -6.96 12.06
CA TRP A 97 -9.05 -7.92 10.97
C TRP A 97 -7.60 -7.93 10.51
N LEU A 98 -6.98 -6.77 10.26
CA LEU A 98 -5.57 -6.68 9.88
C LEU A 98 -4.64 -7.22 10.97
N ALA A 99 -4.93 -6.96 12.25
CA ALA A 99 -4.21 -7.56 13.37
C ALA A 99 -4.25 -9.10 13.30
N GLY A 100 -5.44 -9.67 13.08
CA GLY A 100 -5.62 -11.11 12.89
C GLY A 100 -4.94 -11.68 11.63
N GLN A 101 -4.58 -10.84 10.66
CA GLN A 101 -3.77 -11.21 9.49
C GLN A 101 -2.26 -11.03 9.73
N GLY A 102 -1.82 -10.82 10.97
CA GLY A 102 -0.42 -10.68 11.34
C GLY A 102 0.18 -9.32 10.96
N PHE A 103 -0.63 -8.28 10.78
CA PHE A 103 -0.12 -6.90 10.79
C PHE A 103 0.03 -6.42 12.23
N SER A 104 1.11 -5.68 12.49
CA SER A 104 1.41 -5.09 13.79
C SER A 104 1.57 -3.57 13.66
N ASN A 105 1.72 -2.88 14.79
CA ASN A 105 1.87 -1.43 14.85
C ASN A 105 0.76 -0.67 14.10
N LEU A 106 -0.49 -0.91 14.52
CA LEU A 106 -1.69 -0.35 13.90
C LEU A 106 -2.17 0.88 14.67
N LEU A 107 -2.37 1.99 13.97
CA LEU A 107 -2.99 3.20 14.51
C LEU A 107 -4.39 3.36 13.90
N LEU A 108 -5.43 3.41 14.74
CA LEU A 108 -6.79 3.71 14.29
C LEU A 108 -6.96 5.22 14.14
N ALA A 109 -7.22 5.69 12.91
CA ALA A 109 -7.24 7.12 12.58
C ALA A 109 -8.45 7.88 13.16
N TYR A 110 -9.55 7.18 13.44
CA TYR A 110 -10.82 7.79 13.83
C TYR A 110 -11.41 7.09 15.06
N PRO A 111 -11.97 7.84 16.02
CA PRO A 111 -12.66 7.25 17.16
C PRO A 111 -13.76 6.27 16.72
N PRO A 112 -13.78 5.02 17.20
CA PRO A 112 -14.78 4.05 16.81
C PRO A 112 -16.11 4.28 17.54
N THR A 113 -17.21 4.11 16.81
CA THR A 113 -18.58 4.18 17.35
C THR A 113 -19.32 2.84 17.25
N ASP A 114 -18.73 1.85 16.58
CA ASP A 114 -19.30 0.51 16.44
C ASP A 114 -19.17 -0.29 17.74
N ARG A 115 -20.31 -0.51 18.40
CA ARG A 115 -20.40 -1.26 19.65
C ARG A 115 -19.98 -2.72 19.51
N ALA A 116 -20.18 -3.36 18.35
CA ALA A 116 -19.76 -4.74 18.13
C ALA A 116 -18.24 -4.82 18.01
N ALA A 117 -17.62 -3.94 17.23
CA ALA A 117 -16.17 -3.86 17.11
C ALA A 117 -15.49 -3.50 18.45
N LEU A 118 -16.10 -2.62 19.25
CA LEU A 118 -15.61 -2.28 20.59
C LEU A 118 -15.65 -3.47 21.57
N ARG A 119 -16.71 -4.30 21.51
CA ARG A 119 -16.76 -5.55 22.29
C ARG A 119 -15.67 -6.51 21.84
N ALA A 120 -15.55 -6.75 20.53
CA ALA A 120 -14.52 -7.62 19.98
C ALA A 120 -13.09 -7.18 20.33
N LEU A 121 -12.84 -5.87 20.44
CA LEU A 121 -11.56 -5.34 20.92
C LEU A 121 -11.30 -5.71 22.40
N GLY A 122 -12.33 -5.71 23.25
CA GLY A 122 -12.20 -6.06 24.66
C GLY A 122 -12.11 -7.56 24.95
N ASP A 123 -12.53 -8.39 23.98
CA ASP A 123 -12.49 -9.85 24.07
C ASP A 123 -11.14 -10.45 23.59
N GLY A 124 -10.27 -9.62 22.99
CA GLY A 124 -8.98 -10.01 22.39
C GLY A 124 -7.78 -9.90 23.32
#